data_AF-A0A933UK98-F1
#
_entry.id   AF-A0A933UK98-F1
#
_cell.length_a   1.000
_cell.length_b   1.000
_cell.length_c   1.000
_cell.angle_alpha   90.00
_cell.angle_beta   90.00
_cell.angle_gamma   90.00
#
_symmetry.space_group_name_H-M   'P 1'
#
loop_
_entity.id
_entity.type
_entity.pdbx_description
1 polymer ?
#
loop_
_entity_poly.entity_id
_entity_poly.type
_entity_poly.pdbx_seq_one_letter_code
_entity_poly.pdbx_strand_id
1 'polypeptide(L)'
;MTNINIAKILAVIVSFVGLLVVFGWVNDIQVLKSILPEWIPMRFITAVIFVFSGIALFYIAEEVDNEEGIAQAVVPLMSTIILAIMGTFLASTALGFKTGLDGFFIKETLSATKVFSPGFPSTGVIISFIIFGSVGMVVTFGLGNIKKYLKISWWIIAIISSVAIVGYAVGVPFMYYDISGFSATMAFHAAILLLFLGYSLVLLGDEVEKSALDRFLYHDPRRSI
;
A
#
# COMPACT_ATOMS: atom_id res chain seq x y z
N MET A 1 5.95 6.69 -22.35
CA MET A 1 6.36 5.91 -21.17
C MET A 1 5.58 4.61 -21.19
N THR A 2 6.22 3.47 -20.93
CA THR A 2 5.54 2.18 -20.76
C THR A 2 4.77 2.18 -19.43
N ASN A 3 3.77 1.30 -19.31
CA ASN A 3 3.01 1.12 -18.06
C ASN A 3 3.95 0.74 -16.91
N ILE A 4 4.96 -0.08 -17.18
CA ILE A 4 6.02 -0.46 -16.23
C ILE A 4 6.78 0.76 -15.72
N ASN A 5 7.23 1.66 -16.60
CA ASN A 5 7.97 2.85 -16.18
C ASN A 5 7.12 3.78 -15.31
N ILE A 6 5.82 3.90 -15.59
CA ILE A 6 4.90 4.68 -14.76
C ILE A 6 4.78 4.03 -13.37
N ALA A 7 4.60 2.70 -13.31
CA ALA A 7 4.56 1.98 -12.04
C ALA A 7 5.86 2.12 -11.23
N LYS A 8 7.03 2.02 -11.88
CA LYS A 8 8.36 2.24 -11.26
C LYS A 8 8.48 3.66 -10.68
N ILE A 9 8.05 4.69 -11.42
CA ILE A 9 8.05 6.08 -10.93
C ILE A 9 7.12 6.25 -9.70
N LEU A 10 5.90 5.72 -9.77
CA LEU A 10 4.95 5.79 -8.65
C LEU A 10 5.46 5.05 -7.42
N ALA A 11 6.12 3.90 -7.60
CA ALA A 11 6.77 3.15 -6.54
C ALA A 11 7.84 3.99 -5.82
N VAL A 12 8.71 4.67 -6.57
CA VAL A 12 9.72 5.58 -6.02
C VAL A 12 9.08 6.74 -5.27
N ILE A 13 8.02 7.36 -5.80
CA ILE A 13 7.29 8.44 -5.13
C ILE A 13 6.71 7.93 -3.80
N VAL A 14 6.06 6.77 -3.79
CA VAL A 14 5.47 6.19 -2.59
C VAL A 14 6.53 5.92 -1.52
N SER A 15 7.65 5.30 -1.89
CA SER A 15 8.74 5.05 -0.94
C SER A 15 9.36 6.35 -0.44
N PHE A 16 9.58 7.33 -1.32
CA PHE A 16 10.18 8.61 -0.96
C PHE A 16 9.31 9.41 0.02
N VAL A 17 8.00 9.52 -0.24
CA VAL A 17 7.08 10.19 0.69
C VAL A 17 7.02 9.45 2.03
N GLY A 18 7.01 8.12 2.02
CA GLY A 18 7.13 7.31 3.24
C GLY A 18 8.39 7.63 4.04
N LEU A 19 9.54 7.74 3.38
CA LEU A 19 10.82 8.10 4.00
C LEU A 19 10.82 9.51 4.60
N LEU A 20 10.24 10.50 3.90
CA LEU A 20 10.11 11.86 4.42
C LEU A 20 9.28 11.89 5.71
N VAL A 21 8.18 11.14 5.75
CA VAL A 21 7.32 11.05 6.93
C VAL A 21 8.02 10.33 8.08
N VAL A 22 8.74 9.23 7.81
CA VAL A 22 9.59 8.55 8.80
C VAL A 22 10.61 9.51 9.38
N PHE A 23 11.30 10.28 8.53
CA PHE A 23 12.25 11.30 8.96
C PHE A 23 11.57 12.39 9.79
N GLY A 24 10.36 12.81 9.39
CA GLY A 24 9.53 13.75 10.13
C GLY A 24 9.20 13.28 11.53
N TRP A 25 8.89 11.99 11.71
CA TRP A 25 8.67 11.40 13.03
C TRP A 25 9.93 11.32 13.89
N VAL A 26 11.06 10.91 13.31
CA VAL A 26 12.34 10.79 14.04
C VAL A 26 12.85 12.15 14.54
N ASN A 27 12.67 13.21 13.75
CA ASN A 27 13.17 14.55 14.06
C ASN A 27 12.09 15.48 14.62
N ASP A 28 10.89 14.96 14.87
CA ASP A 28 9.73 15.72 15.34
C ASP A 28 9.33 16.93 14.45
N ILE A 29 9.45 16.79 13.13
CA ILE A 29 9.12 17.84 12.15
C ILE A 29 7.68 17.66 11.66
N GLN A 30 6.76 18.47 12.19
CA GLN A 30 5.31 18.35 11.90
C GLN A 30 4.97 18.45 10.40
N VAL A 31 5.61 19.35 9.66
CA VAL A 31 5.35 19.59 8.21
C VAL A 31 5.65 18.36 7.35
N LEU A 32 6.49 17.44 7.83
CA LEU A 32 6.78 16.19 7.13
C LEU A 32 5.80 15.07 7.51
N LYS A 33 5.08 15.19 8.63
CA LYS A 33 4.11 14.20 9.11
C LYS A 33 2.71 14.44 8.56
N SER A 34 2.36 15.68 8.23
CA SER A 34 1.05 16.09 7.70
C SER A 34 1.19 17.16 6.62
N ILE A 35 0.28 17.18 5.64
CA ILE A 35 0.28 18.21 4.58
C ILE A 35 -0.05 19.60 5.15
N LEU A 36 -1.00 19.67 6.08
CA LEU A 36 -1.36 20.88 6.79
C LEU A 36 -1.20 20.67 8.30
N PRO A 37 -0.82 21.71 9.07
CA PRO A 37 -0.63 21.57 10.52
C PRO A 37 -1.88 21.08 11.27
N GLU A 38 -3.07 21.45 10.78
CA GLU A 38 -4.36 21.03 11.36
C GLU A 38 -4.82 19.66 10.87
N TRP A 39 -4.17 19.09 9.85
CA TRP A 39 -4.53 17.80 9.30
C TRP A 39 -3.87 16.66 10.06
N ILE A 40 -4.52 15.50 9.95
CA ILE A 40 -4.12 14.31 10.69
C ILE A 40 -2.78 13.81 10.14
N PRO A 41 -1.74 13.70 10.99
CA PRO A 41 -0.45 13.20 10.55
C PRO A 41 -0.52 11.72 10.16
N MET A 42 0.30 11.29 9.20
CA MET A 42 0.49 9.87 8.94
C MET A 42 1.03 9.20 10.19
N ARG A 43 0.52 8.02 10.54
CA ARG A 43 1.13 7.18 11.58
C ARG A 43 2.53 6.74 11.16
N PHE A 44 3.45 6.62 12.12
CA PHE A 44 4.83 6.23 11.85
C PHE A 44 4.90 4.86 11.15
N ILE A 45 4.18 3.87 11.70
CA ILE A 45 4.19 2.51 11.15
C ILE A 45 3.57 2.46 9.75
N THR A 46 2.59 3.31 9.46
CA THR A 46 2.01 3.45 8.12
C THR A 46 3.06 3.98 7.14
N ALA A 47 3.87 4.96 7.53
CA ALA A 47 4.94 5.50 6.70
C ALA A 47 6.02 4.45 6.39
N VAL A 48 6.46 3.68 7.39
CA VAL A 48 7.40 2.56 7.21
C VAL A 48 6.85 1.54 6.20
N ILE A 49 5.57 1.20 6.29
CA ILE A 49 4.95 0.23 5.39
C ILE A 49 4.80 0.77 3.97
N PHE A 50 4.60 2.08 3.78
CA PHE A 50 4.69 2.70 2.46
C PHE A 50 6.09 2.57 1.86
N VAL A 51 7.15 2.72 2.66
CA VAL A 51 8.53 2.51 2.18
C VAL A 51 8.69 1.09 1.64
N PHE A 52 8.29 0.07 2.42
CA PHE A 52 8.38 -1.33 1.99
C PHE A 52 7.48 -1.65 0.81
N SER A 53 6.29 -1.05 0.75
CA SER A 53 5.34 -1.28 -0.34
C SER A 53 5.82 -0.67 -1.65
N GLY A 54 6.44 0.51 -1.63
CA GLY A 54 7.05 1.09 -2.83
C GLY A 54 8.26 0.28 -3.30
N ILE A 55 9.11 -0.21 -2.39
CA ILE A 55 10.22 -1.12 -2.75
C ILE A 55 9.66 -2.41 -3.38
N ALA A 56 8.68 -3.04 -2.76
CA ALA A 56 8.03 -4.23 -3.29
C ALA A 56 7.42 -3.97 -4.67
N LEU A 57 6.68 -2.87 -4.85
CA LEU A 57 6.06 -2.50 -6.12
C LEU A 57 7.08 -2.29 -7.23
N PHE A 58 8.21 -1.66 -6.94
CA PHE A 58 9.28 -1.44 -7.91
C PHE A 58 9.81 -2.78 -8.44
N TYR A 59 10.08 -3.73 -7.54
CA TYR A 59 10.56 -5.06 -7.93
C TYR A 59 9.48 -5.95 -8.56
N ILE A 60 8.20 -5.79 -8.20
CA ILE A 60 7.10 -6.43 -8.93
C ILE A 60 7.07 -5.93 -10.38
N ALA A 61 7.34 -4.63 -10.60
CA ALA A 61 7.39 -4.07 -11.94
C ALA A 61 8.60 -4.61 -12.75
N GLU A 62 9.75 -4.85 -12.13
CA GLU A 62 10.91 -5.53 -12.76
C GLU A 62 10.58 -6.99 -13.12
N GLU A 63 9.91 -7.72 -12.23
CA GLU A 63 9.53 -9.11 -12.46
C GLU A 63 8.54 -9.24 -13.65
N VAL A 64 7.61 -8.29 -13.79
CA VAL A 64 6.71 -8.21 -14.95
C VAL A 64 7.46 -7.89 -16.25
N ASP A 65 8.57 -7.14 -16.18
CA ASP A 65 9.45 -6.83 -17.32
C ASP A 65 10.37 -8.01 -17.70
N ASN A 66 10.28 -9.15 -16.99
CA ASN A 66 11.18 -10.31 -17.09
C ASN A 66 12.65 -10.00 -16.78
N GLU A 67 12.91 -9.00 -15.94
CA GLU A 67 14.25 -8.76 -15.39
C GLU A 67 14.49 -9.76 -14.23
N GLU A 68 15.04 -10.93 -14.57
CA GLU A 68 15.41 -11.95 -13.58
C GLU A 68 16.55 -11.43 -12.69
N GLY A 69 16.34 -11.44 -11.36
CA GLY A 69 17.34 -10.93 -10.44
C GLY A 69 16.87 -10.85 -8.99
N ILE A 70 17.26 -9.78 -8.30
CA ILE A 70 17.03 -9.56 -6.86
C ILE A 70 15.53 -9.47 -6.52
N ALA A 71 14.65 -9.20 -7.49
CA ALA A 71 13.20 -9.15 -7.34
C ALA A 71 12.62 -10.39 -6.65
N GLN A 72 13.09 -11.61 -7.01
CA GLN A 72 12.63 -12.87 -6.45
C GLN A 72 12.91 -13.02 -4.94
N ALA A 73 13.89 -12.28 -4.42
CA ALA A 73 14.18 -12.24 -2.99
C ALA A 73 13.48 -11.07 -2.28
N VAL A 74 13.43 -9.90 -2.93
CA VAL A 74 12.92 -8.67 -2.30
C VAL A 74 11.40 -8.66 -2.19
N VAL A 75 10.67 -9.05 -3.24
CA VAL A 75 9.20 -9.04 -3.23
C VAL A 75 8.63 -9.92 -2.10
N PRO A 76 9.03 -11.19 -1.92
CA PRO A 76 8.49 -12.00 -0.82
C PRO A 76 8.92 -11.48 0.55
N LEU A 77 10.16 -10.98 0.69
CA LEU A 77 10.63 -10.44 1.96
C LEU A 77 9.81 -9.22 2.39
N MET A 78 9.66 -8.23 1.50
CA MET A 78 8.86 -7.03 1.77
C MET A 78 7.40 -7.39 2.03
N SER A 79 6.83 -8.28 1.21
CA SER A 79 5.44 -8.74 1.37
C SER A 79 5.22 -9.44 2.71
N THR A 80 6.17 -10.28 3.15
CA THR A 80 6.12 -10.96 4.45
C THR A 80 6.12 -9.96 5.59
N ILE A 81 7.02 -8.95 5.54
CA ILE A 81 7.10 -7.91 6.56
C ILE A 81 5.78 -7.11 6.62
N ILE A 82 5.25 -6.72 5.46
CA ILE A 82 3.97 -5.99 5.37
C ILE A 82 2.84 -6.81 5.99
N LEU A 83 2.70 -8.08 5.59
CA LEU A 83 1.66 -8.98 6.08
C LEU A 83 1.81 -9.28 7.58
N ALA A 84 3.03 -9.47 8.08
CA ALA A 84 3.28 -9.71 9.49
C ALA A 84 2.86 -8.51 10.35
N ILE A 85 3.26 -7.30 9.95
CA ILE A 85 2.95 -6.08 10.70
C ILE A 85 1.45 -5.77 10.62
N MET A 86 0.88 -5.71 9.42
CA MET A 86 -0.53 -5.34 9.23
C MET A 86 -1.48 -6.43 9.71
N GLY A 87 -1.09 -7.70 9.57
CA GLY A 87 -1.80 -8.84 10.15
C GLY A 87 -1.81 -8.80 11.67
N THR A 88 -0.73 -8.33 12.31
CA THR A 88 -0.71 -8.13 13.77
C THR A 88 -1.71 -7.05 14.21
N PHE A 89 -1.78 -5.93 13.47
CA PHE A 89 -2.79 -4.90 13.73
C PHE A 89 -4.22 -5.43 13.49
N LEU A 90 -4.45 -6.17 12.41
CA LEU A 90 -5.75 -6.78 12.15
C LEU A 90 -6.16 -7.74 13.27
N ALA A 91 -5.26 -8.65 13.68
CA ALA A 91 -5.50 -9.57 14.77
C ALA A 91 -5.79 -8.84 16.09
N SER A 92 -5.07 -7.76 16.38
CA SER A 92 -5.30 -6.91 17.55
C SER A 92 -6.68 -6.27 17.54
N THR A 93 -7.14 -5.74 16.39
CA THR A 93 -8.51 -5.20 16.29
C THR A 93 -9.58 -6.27 16.47
N ALA A 94 -9.34 -7.49 15.97
CA ALA A 94 -10.31 -8.57 16.03
C ALA A 94 -10.40 -9.24 17.41
N LEU A 95 -9.26 -9.40 18.09
CA LEU A 95 -9.14 -10.14 19.35
C LEU A 95 -9.03 -9.23 20.58
N GLY A 96 -8.87 -7.90 20.39
CA GLY A 96 -8.85 -6.92 21.47
C GLY A 96 -7.58 -6.94 22.33
N PHE A 97 -6.49 -7.58 21.90
CA PHE A 97 -5.22 -7.56 22.62
C PHE A 97 -4.36 -6.34 22.22
N LYS A 98 -3.54 -5.85 23.14
CA LYS A 98 -2.57 -4.78 22.86
C LYS A 98 -1.36 -5.36 22.13
N THR A 99 -1.05 -4.84 20.93
CA THR A 99 0.15 -5.25 20.19
C THR A 99 1.44 -4.75 20.83
N GLY A 100 1.39 -3.56 21.45
CA GLY A 100 2.57 -2.82 21.89
C GLY A 100 3.34 -2.16 20.73
N LEU A 101 3.04 -2.51 19.47
CA LEU A 101 3.67 -1.93 18.27
C LEU A 101 3.27 -0.48 18.04
N ASP A 102 2.11 -0.08 18.55
CA ASP A 102 1.52 1.25 18.46
C ASP A 102 2.30 2.33 19.26
N GLY A 103 3.24 1.92 20.12
CA GLY A 103 4.17 2.83 20.79
C GLY A 103 5.60 2.31 20.92
N PHE A 104 5.94 1.18 20.28
CA PHE A 104 7.27 0.56 20.40
C PHE A 104 8.37 1.41 19.76
N PHE A 105 8.11 1.93 18.56
CA PHE A 105 9.11 2.68 17.80
C PHE A 105 9.14 4.16 18.18
N ILE A 106 7.96 4.80 18.17
CA ILE A 106 7.79 6.22 18.48
C ILE A 106 6.49 6.39 19.25
N LYS A 107 6.55 7.10 20.38
CA LYS A 107 5.36 7.44 21.16
C LYS A 107 4.63 8.59 20.49
N GLU A 108 3.58 8.26 19.75
CA GLU A 108 2.71 9.28 19.16
C GLU A 108 1.83 9.91 20.25
N THR A 109 1.88 11.24 20.40
CA THR A 109 0.97 11.96 21.29
C THR A 109 -0.44 11.93 20.71
N LEU A 110 -1.45 11.92 21.59
CA LEU A 110 -2.87 12.05 21.23
C LEU A 110 -3.09 13.33 20.42
N SER A 111 -3.04 13.24 19.08
CA SER A 111 -3.65 14.25 18.23
C SER A 111 -5.17 14.22 18.45
N ALA A 112 -5.81 15.37 18.30
CA ALA A 112 -7.13 15.76 18.82
C ALA A 112 -8.35 14.82 18.59
N THR A 113 -8.19 13.69 17.90
CA THR A 113 -9.22 12.66 17.77
C THR A 113 -9.11 11.63 18.90
N LYS A 114 -9.94 11.81 19.94
CA LYS A 114 -10.11 10.98 21.15
C LYS A 114 -10.58 9.51 20.89
N VAL A 115 -10.36 8.97 19.71
CA VAL A 115 -11.27 7.98 19.10
C VAL A 115 -10.66 6.56 19.04
N PHE A 116 -9.33 6.42 18.99
CA PHE A 116 -8.64 5.11 18.92
C PHE A 116 -7.20 5.16 19.51
N SER A 117 -6.60 4.01 19.85
CA SER A 117 -5.25 3.93 20.46
C SER A 117 -4.21 4.72 19.65
N PRO A 118 -3.35 5.53 20.30
CA PRO A 118 -2.28 6.27 19.61
C PRO A 118 -1.37 5.34 18.81
N GLY A 119 -0.93 5.76 17.61
CA GLY A 119 -0.01 4.98 16.76
C GLY A 119 -0.65 3.84 15.96
N PHE A 120 -1.95 3.58 16.13
CA PHE A 120 -2.64 2.55 15.37
C PHE A 120 -3.01 3.04 13.95
N PRO A 121 -2.76 2.25 12.88
CA PRO A 121 -3.19 2.58 11.52
C PRO A 121 -4.73 2.54 11.38
N SER A 122 -5.28 3.26 10.40
CA SER A 122 -6.71 3.16 10.10
C SER A 122 -7.06 1.78 9.56
N THR A 123 -8.31 1.33 9.75
CA THR A 123 -8.78 0.04 9.23
C THR A 123 -8.67 -0.03 7.70
N GLY A 124 -8.92 1.09 7.00
CA GLY A 124 -8.71 1.19 5.55
C GLY A 124 -7.25 0.97 5.13
N VAL A 125 -6.30 1.49 5.91
CA VAL A 125 -4.87 1.29 5.69
C VAL A 125 -4.47 -0.17 5.92
N ILE A 126 -4.94 -0.78 7.01
CA ILE A 126 -4.65 -2.18 7.36
C ILE A 126 -5.12 -3.12 6.23
N ILE A 127 -6.38 -2.99 5.82
CA ILE A 127 -6.97 -3.83 4.76
C ILE A 127 -6.21 -3.65 3.44
N SER A 128 -5.92 -2.41 3.05
CA SER A 128 -5.24 -2.12 1.79
C SER A 128 -3.84 -2.73 1.72
N PHE A 129 -3.07 -2.66 2.81
CA PHE A 129 -1.74 -3.23 2.85
C PHE A 129 -1.73 -4.75 2.97
N ILE A 130 -2.73 -5.36 3.63
CA ILE A 130 -2.88 -6.82 3.62
C ILE A 130 -3.14 -7.32 2.19
N ILE A 131 -4.03 -6.64 1.47
CA ILE A 131 -4.32 -6.95 0.06
C ILE A 131 -3.05 -6.79 -0.78
N PHE A 132 -2.35 -5.66 -0.64
CA PHE A 132 -1.12 -5.39 -1.38
C PHE A 132 -0.02 -6.45 -1.11
N GLY A 133 0.25 -6.77 0.16
CA GLY A 133 1.23 -7.80 0.52
C GLY A 133 0.84 -9.20 0.01
N SER A 134 -0.46 -9.51 -0.03
CA SER A 134 -0.95 -10.77 -0.60
C SER A 134 -0.72 -10.85 -2.11
N VAL A 135 -0.86 -9.73 -2.82
CA VAL A 135 -0.53 -9.64 -4.25
C VAL A 135 0.95 -9.92 -4.48
N GLY A 136 1.85 -9.35 -3.68
CA GLY A 136 3.28 -9.63 -3.81
C GLY A 136 3.61 -11.12 -3.64
N MET A 137 2.94 -11.81 -2.72
CA MET A 137 3.06 -13.27 -2.56
C MET A 137 2.54 -14.04 -3.77
N VAL A 138 1.38 -13.64 -4.32
CA VAL A 138 0.80 -14.26 -5.51
C VAL A 138 1.72 -14.13 -6.72
N VAL A 139 2.33 -12.95 -6.91
CA VAL A 139 3.30 -12.72 -7.98
C VAL A 139 4.53 -13.62 -7.79
N THR A 140 5.14 -13.58 -6.61
CA THR A 140 6.38 -14.34 -6.31
C THR A 140 6.21 -15.85 -6.53
N PHE A 141 5.10 -16.41 -6.06
CA PHE A 141 4.85 -17.85 -6.14
C PHE A 141 4.13 -18.27 -7.43
N GLY A 142 3.88 -17.35 -8.36
CA GLY A 142 3.18 -17.64 -9.61
C GLY A 142 1.77 -18.22 -9.41
N LEU A 143 1.06 -17.81 -8.35
CA LEU A 143 -0.18 -18.46 -7.93
C LEU A 143 -1.36 -18.05 -8.80
N GLY A 144 -1.76 -18.94 -9.71
CA GLY A 144 -2.98 -18.79 -10.50
C GLY A 144 -2.93 -17.58 -11.45
N ASN A 145 -4.07 -16.92 -11.63
CA ASN A 145 -4.17 -15.82 -12.60
C ASN A 145 -3.74 -14.49 -11.97
N ILE A 146 -2.43 -14.18 -12.04
CA ILE A 146 -1.81 -12.95 -11.50
C ILE A 146 -2.58 -11.69 -11.91
N LYS A 147 -2.99 -11.58 -13.19
CA LYS A 147 -3.80 -10.47 -13.71
C LYS A 147 -5.09 -10.29 -12.91
N LYS A 148 -5.81 -11.39 -12.63
CA LYS A 148 -7.06 -11.34 -11.86
C LYS A 148 -6.81 -10.76 -10.46
N TYR A 149 -5.76 -11.21 -9.79
CA TYR A 149 -5.42 -10.71 -8.46
C TYR A 149 -5.00 -9.24 -8.48
N LEU A 150 -4.18 -8.80 -9.45
CA LEU A 150 -3.81 -7.40 -9.63
C LEU A 150 -5.05 -6.50 -9.85
N LYS A 151 -5.96 -6.89 -10.74
CA LYS A 151 -7.17 -6.11 -11.05
C LYS A 151 -8.15 -6.05 -9.88
N ILE A 152 -8.38 -7.16 -9.17
CA ILE A 152 -9.27 -7.18 -8.00
C ILE A 152 -8.68 -6.32 -6.87
N SER A 153 -7.38 -6.47 -6.59
CA SER A 153 -6.70 -5.69 -5.56
C SER A 153 -6.71 -4.20 -5.85
N TRP A 154 -6.52 -3.80 -7.11
CA TRP A 154 -6.71 -2.42 -7.54
C TRP A 154 -8.09 -1.89 -7.15
N TRP A 155 -9.17 -2.56 -7.57
CA TRP A 155 -10.54 -2.06 -7.32
C TRP A 155 -10.79 -1.83 -5.84
N ILE A 156 -10.36 -2.74 -4.98
CA ILE A 156 -10.58 -2.63 -3.54
C ILE A 156 -9.77 -1.46 -2.96
N ILE A 157 -8.47 -1.37 -3.27
CA ILE A 157 -7.60 -0.30 -2.78
C ILE A 157 -8.05 1.07 -3.31
N ALA A 158 -8.47 1.15 -4.58
CA ALA A 158 -9.00 2.35 -5.21
C ALA A 158 -10.27 2.85 -4.51
N ILE A 159 -11.20 1.94 -4.20
CA ILE A 159 -12.44 2.30 -3.50
C ILE A 159 -12.11 2.82 -2.09
N ILE A 160 -11.27 2.11 -1.33
CA ILE A 160 -10.88 2.52 0.04
C ILE A 160 -10.23 3.92 0.03
N SER A 161 -9.26 4.13 -0.85
CA SER A 161 -8.55 5.41 -0.97
C SER A 161 -9.45 6.53 -1.48
N SER A 162 -10.30 6.27 -2.48
CA SER A 162 -11.21 7.27 -3.03
C SER A 162 -12.27 7.69 -2.02
N VAL A 163 -12.81 6.77 -1.23
CA VAL A 163 -13.76 7.08 -0.15
C VAL A 163 -13.13 8.01 0.88
N ALA A 164 -11.87 7.78 1.27
CA ALA A 164 -11.14 8.69 2.15
C ALA A 164 -10.92 10.06 1.53
N ILE A 165 -10.46 10.14 0.27
CA ILE A 165 -10.23 11.41 -0.44
C ILE A 165 -11.53 12.22 -0.53
N VAL A 166 -12.63 11.59 -0.93
CA VAL A 166 -13.96 12.22 -0.97
C VAL A 166 -14.35 12.67 0.43
N GLY A 167 -14.13 11.83 1.46
CA GLY A 167 -14.40 12.15 2.86
C GLY A 167 -13.73 13.43 3.32
N TYR A 168 -12.46 13.64 2.93
CA TYR A 168 -11.76 14.90 3.20
C TYR A 168 -12.34 16.08 2.41
N ALA A 169 -12.75 15.88 1.16
CA ALA A 169 -13.36 16.94 0.34
C ALA A 169 -14.73 17.39 0.86
N VAL A 170 -15.54 16.46 1.37
CA VAL A 170 -16.87 16.78 1.94
C VAL A 170 -16.84 17.07 3.44
N GLY A 171 -15.71 16.84 4.11
CA GLY A 171 -15.55 17.04 5.55
C GLY A 171 -16.32 16.05 6.41
N VAL A 172 -16.54 14.82 5.94
CA VAL A 172 -17.31 13.78 6.66
C VAL A 172 -16.34 12.78 7.34
N PRO A 173 -16.21 12.79 8.68
CA PRO A 173 -15.21 12.00 9.40
C PRO A 173 -15.28 10.50 9.19
N PHE A 174 -16.51 9.97 9.11
CA PHE A 174 -16.75 8.57 8.84
C PHE A 174 -16.08 8.08 7.54
N MET A 175 -16.02 8.93 6.50
CA MET A 175 -15.50 8.55 5.19
C MET A 175 -13.97 8.49 5.15
N TYR A 176 -13.27 9.23 6.02
CA TYR A 176 -11.83 9.07 6.21
C TYR A 176 -11.49 8.15 7.42
N TYR A 177 -12.43 7.25 7.74
CA TYR A 177 -12.29 6.17 8.71
C TYR A 177 -12.16 6.61 10.17
N ASP A 178 -12.68 7.79 10.52
CA ASP A 178 -12.79 8.23 11.91
C ASP A 178 -14.02 7.58 12.56
N ILE A 179 -13.84 6.40 13.17
CA ILE A 179 -14.93 5.64 13.79
C ILE A 179 -14.56 5.29 15.23
N SER A 180 -15.28 5.90 16.17
CA SER A 180 -15.11 5.71 17.62
C SER A 180 -15.05 4.25 18.03
N GLY A 181 -13.91 3.86 18.62
CA GLY A 181 -13.67 2.52 19.14
C GLY A 181 -13.41 1.45 18.08
N PHE A 182 -13.45 1.78 16.78
CA PHE A 182 -13.30 0.81 15.70
C PHE A 182 -12.10 1.08 14.79
N SER A 183 -11.87 2.33 14.41
CA SER A 183 -10.80 2.68 13.46
C SER A 183 -10.12 3.98 13.87
N ALA A 184 -8.80 3.99 13.74
CA ALA A 184 -8.04 5.22 13.73
C ALA A 184 -8.30 6.00 12.43
N THR A 185 -8.10 7.30 12.50
CA THR A 185 -8.34 8.19 11.37
C THR A 185 -7.25 8.06 10.30
N MET A 186 -7.64 8.01 9.02
CA MET A 186 -6.71 7.89 7.91
C MET A 186 -6.18 9.26 7.48
N ALA A 187 -4.86 9.43 7.39
CA ALA A 187 -4.27 10.68 6.90
C ALA A 187 -4.50 10.90 5.39
N PHE A 188 -4.74 12.15 4.96
CA PHE A 188 -5.08 12.46 3.56
C PHE A 188 -4.02 12.01 2.54
N HIS A 189 -2.74 12.35 2.75
CA HIS A 189 -1.68 11.90 1.84
C HIS A 189 -1.57 10.36 1.80
N ALA A 190 -1.97 9.64 2.87
CA ALA A 190 -1.92 8.19 2.86
C ALA A 190 -2.95 7.62 1.88
N ALA A 191 -4.11 8.30 1.74
CA ALA A 191 -5.12 7.92 0.76
C ALA A 191 -4.59 8.12 -0.67
N ILE A 192 -3.88 9.22 -0.93
CA ILE A 192 -3.25 9.46 -2.23
C ILE A 192 -2.20 8.39 -2.53
N LEU A 193 -1.31 8.07 -1.58
CA LEU A 193 -0.28 7.05 -1.79
C LEU A 193 -0.87 5.65 -1.99
N LEU A 194 -1.93 5.29 -1.26
CA LEU A 194 -2.65 4.03 -1.52
C LEU A 194 -3.28 4.01 -2.92
N LEU A 195 -3.83 5.13 -3.37
CA LEU A 195 -4.38 5.25 -4.73
C LEU A 195 -3.28 5.06 -5.78
N PHE A 196 -2.07 5.59 -5.56
CA PHE A 196 -0.92 5.37 -6.43
C PHE A 196 -0.45 3.92 -6.44
N LEU A 197 -0.37 3.26 -5.27
CA LEU A 197 -0.06 1.83 -5.18
C LEU A 197 -1.08 1.01 -5.97
N GLY A 198 -2.37 1.25 -5.74
CA GLY A 198 -3.44 0.58 -6.46
C GLY A 198 -3.36 0.80 -7.97
N TYR A 199 -3.16 2.05 -8.41
CA TYR A 199 -3.10 2.39 -9.84
C TYR A 199 -1.92 1.70 -10.52
N SER A 200 -0.80 1.55 -9.81
CA SER A 200 0.34 0.80 -10.31
C SER A 200 0.00 -0.69 -10.52
N LEU A 201 -0.82 -1.31 -9.65
CA LEU A 201 -1.24 -2.70 -9.84
C LEU A 201 -2.06 -2.91 -11.12
N VAL A 202 -2.94 -1.97 -11.48
CA VAL A 202 -3.72 -2.11 -12.73
C VAL A 202 -2.84 -1.94 -13.97
N LEU A 203 -1.90 -0.99 -13.94
CA LEU A 203 -0.92 -0.80 -15.01
C LEU A 203 -0.09 -2.05 -15.28
N LEU A 204 0.38 -2.71 -14.22
CA LEU A 204 1.12 -3.97 -14.30
C LEU A 204 0.22 -5.12 -14.77
N GLY A 205 -1.03 -5.17 -14.31
CA GLY A 205 -1.99 -6.19 -14.75
C GLY A 205 -2.33 -6.11 -16.24
N ASP A 206 -2.35 -4.91 -16.82
CA ASP A 206 -2.53 -4.71 -18.26
C ASP A 206 -1.28 -5.09 -19.07
N GLU A 207 -0.08 -4.96 -18.48
CA GLU A 207 1.16 -5.37 -19.15
C GLU A 207 1.31 -6.89 -19.18
N VAL A 208 0.97 -7.57 -18.08
CA VAL A 208 0.89 -9.04 -18.03
C VAL A 208 -0.07 -9.58 -19.12
N GLU A 209 -1.17 -8.87 -19.39
CA GLU A 209 -2.13 -9.22 -20.45
C GLU A 209 -1.54 -9.08 -21.85
N LYS A 210 -0.82 -7.99 -22.14
CA LYS A 210 -0.14 -7.81 -23.43
C LYS A 210 0.90 -8.88 -23.67
N SER A 211 1.78 -9.14 -22.70
CA SER A 211 2.83 -10.16 -22.80
C SER A 211 2.27 -11.59 -22.96
N ALA A 212 1.06 -11.86 -22.45
CA ALA A 212 0.38 -13.13 -22.69
C ALA A 212 -0.21 -13.22 -24.10
N LEU A 213 -0.79 -12.13 -24.62
CA LEU A 213 -1.31 -12.06 -25.99
C LEU A 213 -0.21 -12.18 -27.04
N ASP A 214 0.93 -11.53 -26.83
CA ASP A 214 2.07 -11.61 -27.75
C ASP A 214 2.61 -13.05 -27.81
N ARG A 215 2.77 -13.71 -26.65
CA ARG A 215 3.12 -15.14 -26.63
C ARG A 215 2.12 -16.00 -27.38
N PHE A 216 0.81 -15.74 -27.24
CA PHE A 216 -0.21 -16.50 -27.96
C PHE A 216 -0.18 -16.26 -29.48
N LEU A 217 0.01 -15.01 -29.92
CA LEU A 217 0.00 -14.65 -31.34
C LEU A 217 1.25 -15.10 -32.10
N TYR A 218 2.42 -15.09 -31.45
CA TYR A 218 3.71 -15.42 -32.07
C TYR A 218 4.20 -16.85 -31.82
N HIS A 219 3.58 -17.61 -30.93
CA HIS A 219 3.88 -19.05 -30.71
C HIS A 219 2.72 -19.99 -31.06
N ASP A 220 1.69 -19.53 -31.80
CA ASP A 220 0.67 -20.45 -32.34
C ASP A 220 1.27 -21.32 -33.46
N PRO A 221 1.48 -22.64 -33.25
CA PRO A 221 2.05 -23.53 -34.26
C PRO A 221 1.16 -23.69 -35.50
N ARG A 222 -0.08 -23.19 -35.46
CA ARG A 222 -1.07 -23.30 -36.55
C ARG A 222 -0.98 -22.18 -37.58
N ARG A 223 -0.16 -21.14 -37.36
CA ARG A 223 0.00 -20.01 -38.29
C ARG A 223 1.28 -20.07 -39.14
N SER A 224 2.10 -21.10 -38.99
CA SER A 224 3.31 -21.32 -39.78
C SER A 224 3.08 -22.19 -41.02
N ILE A 225 1.88 -22.19 -41.60
CA ILE A 225 1.52 -22.94 -42.81
C ILE A 225 0.91 -21.99 -43.83
#